data_AF-A5KUI7-F1
#
_entry.id   AF-A5KUI7-F1
#
_cell.length_a   1.000
_cell.length_b   1.000
_cell.length_c   1.000
_cell.angle_alpha   90.00
_cell.angle_beta   90.00
_cell.angle_gamma   90.00
#
_symmetry.space_group_name_H-M   'P 1'
#
loop_
_entity.id
_entity.type
_entity.pdbx_description
1 polymer ?
#
loop_
_entity_poly.entity_id
_entity_poly.type
_entity_poly.pdbx_seq_one_letter_code
_entity_poly.pdbx_strand_id
1 'polypeptide(L)'
;MVNGEKKLYRGTGSLDVISNNPTFDTMTEMDRELLSEKRFPTASINSIDRRYRAQYALKEVKAYEERFGIRDNKQLSNIIEGVAHEMRSGYTKWDVAYDANFPTLWVSQVDLKNKTLKLDRWDTDQVETYDFSMFDVNGKQVVELGRNTNKRESQPCTNINKNQPFCAI
;
A
#
# COMPACT_ATOMS: atom_id res chain seq x y z
N MET A 1 -11.01 11.98 12.17
CA MET A 1 -12.28 12.63 12.60
C MET A 1 -12.99 13.09 11.35
N VAL A 2 -14.27 12.77 11.17
CA VAL A 2 -15.08 13.33 10.08
C VAL A 2 -15.99 14.36 10.73
N ASN A 3 -15.85 15.63 10.36
CA ASN A 3 -16.59 16.75 10.97
C ASN A 3 -16.49 16.79 12.51
N GLY A 4 -15.32 16.49 13.07
CA GLY A 4 -15.12 16.49 14.53
C GLY A 4 -15.56 15.21 15.24
N GLU A 5 -16.14 14.24 14.53
CA GLU A 5 -16.60 12.99 15.13
C GLU A 5 -15.67 11.82 14.82
N LYS A 6 -15.55 10.90 15.79
CA LYS A 6 -14.85 9.62 15.62
C LYS A 6 -15.83 8.60 15.06
N LYS A 7 -15.59 8.16 13.83
CA LYS A 7 -16.32 7.06 13.20
C LYS A 7 -15.51 5.76 13.31
N LEU A 8 -16.19 4.65 13.57
CA LEU A 8 -15.62 3.31 13.61
C LEU A 8 -16.37 2.41 12.63
N TYR A 9 -15.62 1.71 11.78
CA TYR A 9 -16.16 0.76 10.81
C TYR A 9 -15.65 -0.64 11.14
N ARG A 10 -16.52 -1.64 11.05
CA ARG A 10 -16.18 -3.05 11.28
C ARG A 10 -16.91 -3.93 10.28
N GLY A 11 -16.22 -4.91 9.71
CA GLY A 11 -16.77 -5.82 8.71
C GLY A 11 -15.68 -6.34 7.76
N THR A 12 -16.11 -6.96 6.66
CA THR A 12 -15.27 -7.48 5.57
C THR A 12 -15.70 -6.88 4.22
N GLY A 13 -14.92 -7.08 3.17
CA GLY A 13 -15.27 -6.64 1.81
C GLY A 13 -14.67 -5.28 1.49
N SER A 14 -15.48 -4.21 1.46
CA SER A 14 -14.99 -2.84 1.19
C SER A 14 -13.94 -2.35 2.20
N LEU A 15 -13.86 -2.98 3.38
CA LEU A 15 -12.86 -2.73 4.41
C LEU A 15 -11.54 -3.49 4.20
N ASP A 16 -11.51 -4.48 3.29
CA ASP A 16 -10.29 -5.24 2.96
C ASP A 16 -9.25 -4.34 2.26
N VAL A 17 -9.69 -3.21 1.69
CA VAL A 17 -8.85 -2.25 0.96
C VAL A 17 -9.27 -0.83 1.33
N ILE A 18 -8.35 -0.04 1.88
CA ILE A 18 -8.60 1.34 2.34
C ILE A 18 -7.55 2.26 1.72
N SER A 19 -7.97 3.43 1.22
CA SER A 19 -7.07 4.50 0.76
C SER A 19 -7.22 5.75 1.62
N ASN A 20 -6.40 6.77 1.37
CA ASN A 20 -6.28 7.94 2.24
C ASN A 20 -7.43 8.96 2.11
N ASN A 21 -7.97 9.14 0.90
CA ASN A 21 -9.01 10.12 0.58
C ASN A 21 -10.02 9.49 -0.41
N PRO A 22 -11.30 9.87 -0.46
CA PRO A 22 -12.06 10.72 0.49
C PRO A 22 -12.37 9.97 1.81
N THR A 23 -13.46 10.32 2.51
CA THR A 23 -13.89 9.53 3.69
C THR A 23 -14.31 8.12 3.29
N PHE A 24 -14.28 7.16 4.23
CA PHE A 24 -14.69 5.79 3.95
C PHE A 24 -16.16 5.67 3.50
N ASP A 25 -17.05 6.50 4.04
CA ASP A 25 -18.46 6.55 3.62
C ASP A 25 -18.54 6.90 2.12
N THR A 26 -17.83 7.95 1.72
CA THR A 26 -17.74 8.37 0.31
C THR A 26 -17.10 7.31 -0.57
N MET A 27 -16.04 6.63 -0.11
CA MET A 27 -15.44 5.52 -0.87
C MET A 27 -16.45 4.41 -1.14
N THR A 28 -17.30 4.08 -0.15
CA THR A 28 -18.30 3.02 -0.27
C THR A 28 -19.43 3.40 -1.22
N GLU A 29 -19.80 4.67 -1.26
CA GLU A 29 -20.77 5.20 -2.24
C GLU A 29 -20.22 5.13 -3.66
N MET A 30 -18.99 5.60 -3.86
CA MET A 30 -18.32 5.55 -5.17
C MET A 30 -18.07 4.12 -5.66
N ASP A 31 -17.80 3.16 -4.77
CA ASP A 31 -17.71 1.74 -5.14
C ASP A 31 -19.00 1.26 -5.82
N ARG A 32 -20.16 1.64 -5.28
CA ARG A 32 -21.45 1.23 -5.85
C ARG A 32 -21.64 1.81 -7.25
N GLU A 33 -21.26 3.07 -7.44
CA GLU A 33 -21.32 3.73 -8.75
C GLU A 33 -20.39 3.05 -9.75
N LEU A 34 -19.10 2.92 -9.42
CA LEU A 34 -18.08 2.31 -10.29
C LEU A 34 -18.41 0.86 -10.67
N LEU A 35 -18.92 0.07 -9.71
CA LEU A 35 -19.35 -1.30 -9.95
C LEU A 35 -20.62 -1.36 -10.81
N SER A 36 -21.55 -0.41 -10.64
CA SER A 36 -22.76 -0.33 -11.46
C SER A 36 -22.47 0.00 -12.92
N GLU A 37 -21.44 0.80 -13.18
CA GLU A 37 -21.00 1.18 -14.53
C GLU A 37 -20.20 0.07 -15.25
N LYS A 38 -19.90 -1.05 -14.58
CA LYS A 38 -18.97 -2.10 -15.07
C LYS A 38 -17.64 -1.52 -15.55
N ARG A 39 -17.21 -0.42 -14.96
CA ARG A 39 -16.01 0.30 -15.39
C ARG A 39 -14.79 -0.48 -14.93
N PHE A 40 -13.81 -0.66 -15.82
CA PHE A 40 -12.52 -1.21 -15.41
C PHE A 40 -11.74 -0.15 -14.62
N PRO A 41 -10.97 -0.56 -13.59
CA PRO A 41 -10.12 0.36 -12.87
C PRO A 41 -9.14 1.07 -13.79
N THR A 42 -8.93 2.37 -13.61
CA THR A 42 -7.95 3.12 -14.41
C THR A 42 -6.55 3.02 -13.79
N ALA A 43 -5.50 3.27 -14.60
CA ALA A 43 -4.10 3.27 -14.15
C ALA A 43 -3.67 4.56 -13.41
N SER A 44 -4.64 5.44 -13.13
CA SER A 44 -4.49 6.67 -12.35
C SER A 44 -3.99 6.40 -10.93
N ILE A 45 -3.37 7.42 -10.33
CA ILE A 45 -2.90 7.39 -8.94
C ILE A 45 -3.86 8.05 -7.96
N ASN A 46 -4.99 8.55 -8.47
CA ASN A 46 -6.08 9.00 -7.62
C ASN A 46 -6.44 7.89 -6.61
N SER A 47 -6.70 8.30 -5.37
CA SER A 47 -6.91 7.37 -4.25
C SER A 47 -8.11 6.44 -4.44
N ILE A 48 -9.13 6.85 -5.19
CA ILE A 48 -10.30 6.02 -5.53
C ILE A 48 -9.89 4.97 -6.59
N ASP A 49 -9.18 5.38 -7.64
CA ASP A 49 -8.69 4.48 -8.69
C ASP A 49 -7.73 3.41 -8.13
N ARG A 50 -6.78 3.81 -7.27
CA ARG A 50 -5.85 2.88 -6.61
C ARG A 50 -6.59 1.86 -5.75
N ARG A 51 -7.57 2.32 -4.97
CA ARG A 51 -8.40 1.46 -4.13
C ARG A 51 -9.22 0.49 -4.98
N TYR A 52 -9.86 0.98 -6.04
CA TYR A 52 -10.67 0.16 -6.92
C TYR A 52 -9.83 -0.91 -7.66
N ARG A 53 -8.62 -0.55 -8.12
CA ARG A 53 -7.63 -1.52 -8.66
C ARG A 53 -7.31 -2.63 -7.67
N ALA A 54 -7.01 -2.27 -6.42
CA ALA A 54 -6.67 -3.26 -5.40
C ALA A 54 -7.87 -4.13 -4.98
N GLN A 55 -9.08 -3.58 -4.90
CA GLN A 55 -10.31 -4.36 -4.66
C GLN A 55 -10.57 -5.35 -5.80
N TYR A 56 -10.40 -4.90 -7.05
CA TYR A 56 -10.52 -5.76 -8.22
C TYR A 56 -9.48 -6.89 -8.18
N ALA A 57 -8.20 -6.56 -7.95
CA ALA A 57 -7.14 -7.56 -7.82
C ALA A 57 -7.43 -8.56 -6.69
N LEU A 58 -7.86 -8.11 -5.51
CA LEU A 58 -8.21 -9.00 -4.41
C LEU A 58 -9.40 -9.92 -4.76
N LYS A 59 -10.38 -9.43 -5.51
CA LYS A 59 -11.50 -10.25 -5.99
C LYS A 59 -11.04 -11.32 -6.97
N GLU A 60 -10.15 -10.97 -7.90
CA GLU A 60 -9.55 -11.93 -8.83
C GLU A 60 -8.72 -12.99 -8.09
N VAL A 61 -8.02 -12.61 -7.02
CA VAL A 61 -7.31 -13.55 -6.15
C VAL A 61 -8.26 -14.53 -5.47
N LYS A 62 -9.36 -14.04 -4.89
CA LYS A 62 -10.39 -14.91 -4.27
C LYS A 62 -10.97 -15.86 -5.31
N ALA A 63 -11.30 -15.37 -6.50
CA ALA A 63 -11.81 -16.21 -7.59
C ALA A 63 -10.77 -17.24 -8.08
N TYR A 64 -9.48 -16.89 -8.11
CA TYR A 64 -8.40 -17.80 -8.43
C TYR A 64 -8.27 -18.90 -7.37
N GLU A 65 -8.30 -18.54 -6.09
CA GLU A 65 -8.25 -19.48 -4.97
C GLU A 65 -9.44 -20.46 -5.02
N GLU A 66 -10.65 -19.98 -5.27
CA GLU A 66 -11.84 -20.83 -5.41
C GLU A 66 -11.73 -21.83 -6.58
N ARG A 67 -11.12 -21.42 -7.71
CA ARG A 67 -11.04 -22.24 -8.92
C ARG A 67 -9.88 -23.23 -8.90
N PHE A 68 -8.73 -22.83 -8.38
CA PHE A 68 -7.47 -23.56 -8.54
C PHE A 68 -6.81 -23.92 -7.21
N GLY A 69 -7.27 -23.35 -6.10
CA GLY A 69 -6.61 -23.43 -4.81
C GLY A 69 -5.31 -22.63 -4.76
N ILE A 70 -4.90 -22.28 -3.55
CA ILE A 70 -3.55 -21.78 -3.25
C ILE A 70 -2.72 -22.97 -2.76
N ARG A 71 -1.63 -23.26 -3.47
CA ARG A 71 -0.81 -24.47 -3.25
C ARG A 71 0.08 -24.36 -2.03
N ASP A 72 0.64 -23.18 -1.79
CA ASP A 72 1.56 -22.93 -0.69
C ASP A 72 1.60 -21.44 -0.29
N ASN A 73 2.25 -21.15 0.84
CA ASN A 73 2.41 -19.79 1.35
C ASN A 73 3.27 -18.91 0.42
N LYS A 74 4.15 -19.48 -0.41
CA LYS A 74 4.99 -18.72 -1.33
C LYS A 74 4.14 -18.17 -2.48
N GLN A 75 3.24 -18.99 -3.03
CA GLN A 75 2.26 -18.57 -4.01
C GLN A 75 1.36 -17.47 -3.45
N LEU A 76 0.82 -17.65 -2.23
CA LEU A 76 0.00 -16.62 -1.57
C LEU A 76 0.79 -15.32 -1.38
N SER A 77 2.04 -15.39 -0.90
CA SER A 77 2.87 -14.20 -0.72
C SER A 77 3.08 -13.44 -2.02
N ASN A 78 3.38 -14.12 -3.13
CA ASN A 78 3.59 -13.48 -4.43
C ASN A 78 2.29 -12.84 -4.95
N ILE A 79 1.15 -13.50 -4.72
CA ILE A 79 -0.16 -12.99 -5.10
C ILE A 79 -0.48 -11.70 -4.31
N ILE A 80 -0.31 -11.73 -2.99
CA ILE A 80 -0.56 -10.57 -2.12
C ILE A 80 0.40 -9.43 -2.44
N GLU A 81 1.66 -9.73 -2.75
CA GLU A 81 2.62 -8.74 -3.24
C GLU A 81 2.10 -8.05 -4.51
N GLY A 82 1.60 -8.81 -5.49
CA GLY A 82 0.96 -8.27 -6.68
C GLY A 82 -0.22 -7.34 -6.36
N VAL A 83 -1.11 -7.74 -5.45
CA VAL A 83 -2.22 -6.87 -4.99
C VAL A 83 -1.69 -5.60 -4.33
N ALA A 84 -0.62 -5.68 -3.53
CA ALA A 84 -0.01 -4.51 -2.90
C ALA A 84 0.59 -3.54 -3.92
N HIS A 85 1.09 -4.03 -5.07
CA HIS A 85 1.56 -3.18 -6.17
C HIS A 85 0.44 -2.33 -6.78
N GLU A 86 -0.81 -2.81 -6.76
CA GLU A 86 -1.94 -2.03 -7.27
C GLU A 86 -2.25 -0.77 -6.43
N MET A 87 -1.90 -0.79 -5.15
CA MET A 87 -2.06 0.35 -4.24
C MET A 87 -0.99 1.43 -4.42
N ARG A 88 0.10 1.13 -5.15
CA ARG A 88 1.21 2.06 -5.34
C ARG A 88 0.81 3.19 -6.29
N SER A 89 1.24 4.39 -5.95
CA SER A 89 1.27 5.54 -6.85
C SER A 89 2.46 5.49 -7.82
N GLY A 90 3.40 4.56 -7.64
CA GLY A 90 4.65 4.53 -8.40
C GLY A 90 5.60 5.66 -7.95
N TYR A 91 6.71 5.84 -8.67
CA TYR A 91 7.76 6.81 -8.28
C TYR A 91 7.65 8.16 -9.00
N THR A 92 7.09 8.19 -10.20
CA THR A 92 7.11 9.37 -11.08
C THR A 92 5.75 9.72 -11.66
N LYS A 93 4.67 9.03 -11.25
CA LYS A 93 3.34 9.30 -11.78
C LYS A 93 2.78 10.62 -11.22
N TRP A 94 2.29 11.44 -12.14
CA TRP A 94 1.62 12.71 -11.87
C TRP A 94 0.17 12.48 -11.45
N ASP A 95 -0.23 13.08 -10.33
CA ASP A 95 -1.63 13.13 -9.92
C ASP A 95 -2.27 14.39 -10.52
N VAL A 96 -3.07 14.19 -11.56
CA VAL A 96 -3.74 15.30 -12.26
C VAL A 96 -4.72 16.05 -11.35
N ALA A 97 -5.30 15.39 -10.33
CA ALA A 97 -6.26 16.02 -9.44
C ALA A 97 -5.61 17.03 -8.47
N TYR A 98 -4.32 16.84 -8.18
CA TYR A 98 -3.55 17.66 -7.24
C TYR A 98 -2.39 18.41 -7.90
N ASP A 99 -2.20 18.22 -9.21
CA ASP A 99 -1.09 18.75 -10.00
C ASP A 99 0.28 18.53 -9.34
N ALA A 100 0.52 17.30 -8.88
CA ALA A 100 1.72 16.94 -8.12
C ALA A 100 2.07 15.46 -8.21
N ASN A 101 3.33 15.14 -7.92
CA ASN A 101 3.81 13.76 -7.75
C ASN A 101 3.75 13.33 -6.29
N PHE A 102 3.18 12.16 -6.03
CA PHE A 102 3.15 11.54 -4.70
C PHE A 102 3.80 10.15 -4.76
N PRO A 103 5.14 10.04 -4.74
CA PRO A 103 5.80 8.75 -4.89
C PRO A 103 5.48 7.82 -3.72
N THR A 104 5.24 6.54 -4.03
CA THR A 104 5.22 5.50 -2.99
C THR A 104 6.66 5.30 -2.53
N LEU A 105 6.98 5.72 -1.30
CA LEU A 105 8.34 5.62 -0.77
C LEU A 105 8.65 4.21 -0.25
N TRP A 106 7.66 3.47 0.21
CA TRP A 106 7.88 2.12 0.71
C TRP A 106 6.58 1.34 0.71
N VAL A 107 6.71 0.02 0.73
CA VAL A 107 5.61 -0.92 0.87
C VAL A 107 5.99 -1.93 1.94
N SER A 108 5.10 -2.10 2.92
CA SER A 108 5.21 -3.16 3.92
C SER A 108 4.21 -4.27 3.66
N GLN A 109 4.61 -5.51 3.86
CA GLN A 109 3.72 -6.66 3.87
C GLN A 109 3.94 -7.45 5.17
N VAL A 110 2.86 -7.73 5.90
CA VAL A 110 2.92 -8.47 7.16
C VAL A 110 2.25 -9.82 6.97
N ASP A 111 2.99 -10.89 7.21
CA ASP A 111 2.45 -12.23 7.32
C ASP A 111 2.24 -12.57 8.80
N LEU A 112 0.99 -12.53 9.25
CA LEU A 112 0.65 -12.79 10.65
C LEU A 112 0.82 -14.27 11.04
N LYS A 113 0.74 -15.19 10.08
CA LYS A 113 0.88 -16.63 10.33
C LYS A 113 2.35 -16.98 10.57
N ASN A 114 3.22 -16.50 9.70
CA ASN A 114 4.67 -16.73 9.80
C ASN A 114 5.37 -15.67 10.67
N LYS A 115 4.64 -14.64 11.10
CA LYS A 115 5.13 -13.52 11.92
C LYS A 115 6.32 -12.82 11.27
N THR A 116 6.19 -12.51 9.99
CA THR A 116 7.23 -11.80 9.23
C THR A 116 6.72 -10.47 8.68
N LEU A 117 7.65 -9.52 8.51
CA LEU A 117 7.45 -8.26 7.82
C LEU A 117 8.42 -8.19 6.64
N LYS A 118 7.89 -7.97 5.43
CA LYS A 118 8.67 -7.56 4.27
C LYS A 118 8.58 -6.05 4.10
N LEU A 119 9.70 -5.40 3.83
CA LEU A 119 9.79 -3.96 3.58
C LEU A 119 10.55 -3.71 2.29
N ASP A 120 9.83 -3.21 1.30
CA ASP A 120 10.33 -2.77 0.01
C ASP A 120 10.40 -1.24 0.03
N ARG A 121 11.57 -0.64 -0.21
CA ARG A 121 11.75 0.82 -0.16
C ARG A 121 12.18 1.33 -1.52
N TRP A 122 11.76 2.56 -1.83
CA TRP A 122 12.07 3.22 -3.09
C TRP A 122 13.57 3.45 -3.30
N ASP A 123 14.34 3.60 -2.22
CA ASP A 123 15.75 3.99 -2.21
C ASP A 123 16.72 2.79 -2.14
N THR A 124 16.22 1.57 -2.31
CA THR A 124 17.03 0.34 -2.28
C THR A 124 16.49 -0.70 -3.26
N ASP A 125 17.39 -1.51 -3.83
CA ASP A 125 17.03 -2.64 -4.71
C ASP A 125 16.76 -3.92 -3.91
N GLN A 126 16.91 -3.88 -2.58
CA GLN A 126 16.75 -5.05 -1.72
C GLN A 126 15.47 -4.98 -0.89
N VAL A 127 14.63 -6.00 -1.02
CA VAL A 127 13.49 -6.19 -0.13
C VAL A 127 14.01 -6.71 1.21
N GLU A 128 13.84 -5.92 2.26
CA GLU A 128 14.17 -6.30 3.63
C GLU A 128 13.12 -7.30 4.15
N THR A 129 13.56 -8.33 4.91
CA THR A 129 12.65 -9.28 5.55
C THR A 129 13.03 -9.42 7.03
N TYR A 130 12.04 -9.23 7.90
CA TYR A 130 12.17 -9.28 9.35
C TYR A 130 11.29 -10.40 9.90
N ASP A 131 11.85 -11.26 10.75
CA ASP A 131 11.10 -12.26 11.52
C ASP A 131 10.83 -11.70 12.91
N PHE A 132 9.59 -11.72 13.38
CA PHE A 132 9.25 -11.10 14.67
C PHE A 132 9.94 -11.76 15.86
N SER A 133 10.41 -13.01 15.73
CA SER A 133 11.22 -13.67 16.75
C SER A 133 12.58 -13.01 16.98
N MET A 134 13.06 -12.16 16.06
CA MET A 134 14.28 -11.40 16.23
C MET A 134 14.15 -10.26 17.25
N PHE A 135 12.93 -9.86 17.60
CA PHE A 135 12.66 -8.78 18.54
C PHE A 135 12.26 -9.33 19.90
N ASP A 136 12.92 -8.86 20.95
CA ASP A 136 12.47 -9.12 22.32
C ASP A 136 11.24 -8.27 22.62
N VAL A 137 10.05 -8.87 22.45
CA VAL A 137 8.76 -8.22 22.72
C VAL A 137 8.49 -7.97 24.20
N ASN A 138 9.27 -8.57 25.10
CA ASN A 138 9.22 -8.30 26.55
C ASN A 138 10.28 -7.28 26.99
N GLY A 139 11.20 -6.94 26.08
CA GLY A 139 12.23 -5.94 26.29
C GLY A 139 11.65 -4.53 26.39
N LYS A 140 12.32 -3.65 27.14
CA LYS A 140 11.97 -2.22 27.25
C LYS A 140 12.71 -1.35 26.23
N GLN A 141 13.47 -1.96 25.32
CA GLN A 141 14.34 -1.25 24.39
C GLN A 141 13.69 -1.13 23.01
N VAL A 142 13.79 0.06 22.43
CA VAL A 142 13.43 0.29 21.03
C VAL A 142 14.54 -0.27 20.16
N VAL A 143 14.19 -1.17 19.24
CA VAL A 143 15.12 -1.66 18.22
C VAL A 143 14.95 -0.79 16.98
N GLU A 144 15.94 0.06 16.70
CA GLU A 144 15.99 0.84 15.48
C GLU A 144 16.54 0.00 14.33
N LEU A 145 15.67 -0.35 13.40
CA LEU A 145 16.06 -0.94 12.12
C LEU A 145 16.64 0.18 11.25
N GLY A 146 17.96 0.25 11.17
CA GLY A 146 18.68 1.23 10.36
C GLY A 146 18.27 1.18 8.88
N ARG A 147 18.74 2.14 8.07
CA ARG A 147 18.53 2.09 6.62
C ARG A 147 19.56 1.17 5.96
N ASN A 148 19.11 0.12 5.27
CA ASN A 148 19.96 -0.59 4.30
C ASN A 148 19.98 0.23 2.99
N THR A 149 20.72 1.33 2.99
CA THR A 149 20.82 2.23 1.84
C THR A 149 21.64 1.59 0.72
N ASN A 150 21.06 1.42 -0.47
CA ASN A 150 21.87 1.55 -1.69
C ASN A 150 22.27 3.03 -1.84
N LYS A 151 23.29 3.31 -2.67
CA LYS A 151 23.78 4.69 -2.91
C LYS A 151 22.59 5.62 -3.16
N ARG A 152 22.55 6.79 -2.48
CA ARG A 152 21.50 7.81 -2.63
C ARG A 152 21.17 8.01 -4.10
N GLU A 153 20.02 7.52 -4.55
CA GLU A 153 19.46 7.99 -5.81
C GLU A 153 19.04 9.45 -5.61
N SER A 154 19.53 10.32 -6.49
CA SER A 154 19.15 11.73 -6.50
C SER A 154 17.70 11.84 -6.95
N GLN A 155 16.75 11.92 -6.02
CA GLN A 155 15.41 12.39 -6.37
C GLN A 155 15.47 13.87 -6.75
N PRO A 156 14.79 14.29 -7.84
CA PRO A 156 14.68 15.70 -8.16
C PRO A 156 13.94 16.44 -7.04
N CYS A 157 14.56 17.51 -6.54
CA CYS A 157 13.95 18.37 -5.53
C CYS A 157 12.91 19.27 -6.19
N THR A 158 11.68 19.11 -5.75
CA THR A 158 10.50 19.90 -6.12
C THR A 158 10.14 20.84 -4.97
N ASN A 159 9.22 21.78 -5.21
CA ASN A 159 8.74 22.69 -4.15
C ASN A 159 8.10 21.98 -2.96
N ILE A 160 7.69 20.72 -3.11
CA ILE A 160 6.97 19.93 -2.10
C ILE A 160 7.93 19.17 -1.19
N ASN A 161 9.01 18.61 -1.74
CA ASN A 161 9.99 17.80 -1.00
C ASN A 161 11.31 18.53 -0.71
N LYS A 162 11.45 19.82 -1.07
CA LYS A 162 12.66 20.63 -0.81
C LYS A 162 13.13 20.66 0.64
N ASN A 163 12.23 20.47 1.61
CA ASN A 163 12.57 20.46 3.04
C ASN A 163 12.96 19.07 3.55
N GLN A 164 12.98 18.05 2.69
CA GLN A 164 13.32 16.70 3.11
C GLN A 164 14.84 16.52 3.21
N PRO A 165 15.35 15.69 4.14
CA PRO A 165 16.80 15.52 4.36
C PRO A 165 17.60 15.03 3.15
N PHE A 166 16.94 14.44 2.15
CA PHE A 166 17.57 13.99 0.90
C PHE A 166 17.65 15.11 -0.17
N CYS A 167 16.98 16.24 0.04
CA CYS A 167 17.05 17.44 -0.80
C CYS A 167 17.99 18.52 -0.27
N ALA A 168 18.50 18.35 0.96
CA ALA A 168 19.49 19.23 1.56
C ALA A 168 20.90 18.73 1.20
N ILE A 169 21.34 18.98 -0.03
CA ILE A 169 22.76 18.98 -0.45
C ILE A 169 22.97 20.16 -1.38
#